data_AF-A0A954YQJ2-F1
#
_entry.id   AF-A0A954YQJ2-F1
#
_cell.length_a   1.000
_cell.length_b   1.000
_cell.length_c   1.000
_cell.angle_alpha   90.00
_cell.angle_beta   90.00
_cell.angle_gamma   90.00
#
_symmetry.space_group_name_H-M   'P 1'
#
loop_
_entity.id
_entity.type
_entity.pdbx_description
1 polymer ?
#
loop_
_entity_poly.entity_id
_entity_poly.type
_entity_poly.pdbx_seq_one_letter_code
_entity_poly.pdbx_strand_id
1 'polypeptide(L)'
;SLQKDLNDSEVAARAKAWTADLDPANWAVESHALVPELYMLIPKSGQIGDEYQAENTPLICMQLQKAGVRLACVLNEALTKAPATDNGADK
;
A
#
# COMPACT_ATOMS: atom_id res chain seq x y z
N SER A 1 -6.45 -11.36 24.40
CA SER A 1 -7.48 -12.32 23.94
C SER A 1 -6.97 -12.86 22.63
N LEU A 2 -7.04 -14.18 22.43
CA LEU A 2 -6.50 -14.89 21.25
C LEU A 2 -6.88 -14.23 19.91
N GLN A 3 -8.08 -13.64 19.81
CA GLN A 3 -8.52 -12.92 18.62
C GLN A 3 -7.68 -11.68 18.31
N LYS A 4 -7.31 -10.89 19.32
CA LYS A 4 -6.45 -9.71 19.12
C LYS A 4 -5.08 -10.11 18.58
N ASP A 5 -4.50 -11.17 19.16
CA ASP A 5 -3.15 -11.61 18.80
C ASP A 5 -3.09 -12.18 17.37
N LEU A 6 -4.16 -12.86 16.93
CA LEU A 6 -4.34 -13.30 15.55
C LEU A 6 -4.44 -12.10 14.59
N ASN A 7 -5.30 -11.13 14.89
CA ASN A 7 -5.47 -9.93 14.07
C ASN A 7 -4.16 -9.12 13.95
N ASP A 8 -3.43 -8.96 15.05
CA ASP A 8 -2.15 -8.24 15.06
C ASP A 8 -1.10 -8.94 14.17
N SER A 9 -1.10 -10.28 14.16
CA SER A 9 -0.20 -11.08 13.31
C SER A 9 -0.51 -10.95 11.81
N GLU A 10 -1.79 -10.90 11.44
CA GLU A 10 -2.22 -10.71 10.06
C GLU A 10 -1.87 -9.31 9.56
N VAL A 11 -2.06 -8.29 10.40
CA VAL A 11 -1.68 -6.91 10.10
C VAL A 11 -0.16 -6.82 9.88
N ALA A 12 0.65 -7.44 10.75
CA ALA A 12 2.09 -7.47 10.59
C ALA A 12 2.53 -8.18 9.30
N ALA A 13 1.88 -9.30 8.95
CA ALA A 13 2.16 -10.03 7.71
C ALA A 13 1.83 -9.19 6.47
N ARG A 14 0.69 -8.49 6.46
CA ARG A 14 0.31 -7.58 5.37
C ARG A 14 1.28 -6.42 5.24
N ALA A 15 1.62 -5.77 6.36
CA ALA A 15 2.59 -4.68 6.35
C ALA A 15 3.93 -5.13 5.76
N LYS A 16 4.45 -6.28 6.21
CA LYS A 16 5.70 -6.87 5.66
C LYS A 16 5.59 -7.14 4.16
N ALA A 17 4.47 -7.68 3.69
CA ALA A 17 4.27 -7.93 2.26
C ALA A 17 4.21 -6.62 1.45
N TRP A 18 3.59 -5.57 1.99
CA TRP A 18 3.42 -4.28 1.29
C TRP A 18 4.69 -3.45 1.23
N THR A 19 5.60 -3.62 2.19
CA THR A 19 6.92 -2.96 2.23
C THR A 19 8.01 -3.80 1.55
N ALA A 20 7.70 -4.96 0.97
CA ALA A 20 8.68 -5.77 0.24
C ALA A 20 9.20 -5.07 -1.03
N ASP A 21 8.44 -4.11 -1.55
CA ASP A 21 8.80 -3.28 -2.69
C ASP A 21 8.39 -1.82 -2.41
N LEU A 22 9.39 -0.94 -2.36
CA LEU A 22 9.20 0.49 -2.10
C LEU A 22 9.40 1.37 -3.34
N ASP A 23 9.54 0.79 -4.54
CA ASP A 23 9.60 1.56 -5.78
C ASP A 23 8.20 2.04 -6.20
N PRO A 24 7.94 3.36 -6.25
CA PRO A 24 6.66 3.89 -6.68
C PRO A 24 6.24 3.48 -8.08
N ALA A 25 7.19 3.20 -8.99
CA ALA A 25 6.88 2.74 -10.34
C ALA A 25 6.17 1.38 -10.32
N ASN A 26 6.62 0.47 -9.46
CA ASN A 26 6.01 -0.85 -9.31
C ASN A 26 4.62 -0.77 -8.66
N TRP A 27 4.39 0.21 -7.77
CA TRP A 27 3.06 0.43 -7.19
C TRP A 27 2.04 0.88 -8.24
N ALA A 28 2.47 1.66 -9.23
CA ALA A 28 1.62 2.07 -10.35
C ALA A 28 1.26 0.87 -11.24
N VAL A 29 2.23 -0.01 -11.52
CA VAL A 29 1.99 -1.26 -12.26
C VAL A 29 1.00 -2.16 -11.53
N GLU A 30 1.18 -2.32 -10.21
CA GLU A 30 0.26 -3.09 -9.37
C GLU A 30 -1.17 -2.51 -9.41
N SER A 31 -1.30 -1.19 -9.29
CA SER A 31 -2.60 -0.52 -9.32
C SER A 31 -3.28 -0.66 -10.69
N HIS A 32 -2.49 -0.58 -11.76
CA HIS A 32 -2.99 -0.77 -13.12
C HIS A 32 -3.48 -2.20 -13.36
N ALA A 33 -2.85 -3.21 -12.74
CA ALA A 33 -3.28 -4.60 -12.85
C ALA A 33 -4.68 -4.87 -12.28
N LEU A 34 -5.20 -3.99 -11.40
CA LEU A 34 -6.55 -4.08 -10.82
C LEU A 34 -7.63 -3.47 -11.73
N VAL A 35 -7.24 -2.69 -12.74
CA VAL A 35 -8.17 -2.01 -13.65
C VAL A 35 -9.14 -2.98 -14.34
N PRO A 36 -8.72 -4.13 -14.87
CA PRO A 36 -9.65 -5.08 -15.49
C PRO A 36 -10.74 -5.55 -14.51
N GLU A 37 -10.38 -5.85 -13.26
CA GLU A 37 -11.32 -6.31 -12.23
C GLU A 37 -12.34 -5.21 -11.87
N LEU A 38 -11.86 -3.97 -11.76
CA LEU A 38 -12.69 -2.80 -11.44
C LEU A 38 -13.65 -2.39 -12.56
N TYR A 39 -13.19 -2.46 -13.82
CA TYR A 39 -13.93 -1.92 -14.96
C TYR A 39 -14.83 -2.95 -15.65
N MET A 40 -14.61 -4.26 -15.43
CA MET A 40 -15.54 -5.30 -15.90
C MET A 40 -16.92 -5.22 -15.23
N LEU A 41 -16.97 -4.64 -14.03
CA LEU A 41 -18.20 -4.49 -13.24
C LEU A 41 -19.00 -3.24 -13.60
N ILE A 42 -18.48 -2.38 -14.49
CA ILE A 42 -19.19 -1.16 -14.89
C ILE A 42 -20.31 -1.54 -15.87
N PRO A 43 -21.58 -1.23 -15.54
CA PRO A 43 -22.70 -1.50 -16.45
C PRO A 43 -22.53 -0.73 -17.76
N LYS A 44 -22.99 -1.29 -18.88
CA LYS A 44 -22.98 -0.60 -20.18
C LYS A 44 -23.77 0.71 -20.19
N SER A 45 -24.69 0.88 -19.23
CA SER A 45 -25.42 2.13 -19.01
C SER A 45 -24.54 3.25 -18.45
N GLY A 46 -23.33 2.94 -17.97
CA GLY A 46 -22.42 3.87 -17.32
C GLY A 46 -22.87 4.34 -15.93
N GLN A 47 -23.99 3.82 -15.42
CA GLN A 47 -24.51 4.17 -14.11
C GLN A 47 -23.87 3.27 -13.04
N ILE A 48 -23.06 3.88 -12.19
CA ILE A 48 -22.46 3.23 -11.03
C ILE A 48 -23.44 3.37 -9.86
N GLY A 49 -23.99 2.25 -9.41
CA GLY A 49 -24.93 2.20 -8.28
C GLY A 49 -24.30 1.68 -6.99
N ASP A 50 -25.12 1.53 -5.96
CA ASP A 50 -24.72 1.10 -4.62
C ASP A 50 -24.04 -0.28 -4.61
N GLU A 51 -24.41 -1.17 -5.53
CA GLU A 51 -23.80 -2.50 -5.67
C GLU A 51 -22.31 -2.41 -6.05
N TYR A 52 -21.97 -1.57 -7.03
CA TYR A 52 -20.57 -1.33 -7.39
C TYR A 52 -19.80 -0.70 -6.23
N GLN A 53 -20.43 0.21 -5.49
CA GLN A 53 -19.80 0.81 -4.31
C GLN A 53 -19.52 -0.25 -3.24
N ALA A 54 -20.50 -1.09 -2.91
CA ALA A 54 -20.37 -2.13 -1.90
C ALA A 54 -19.29 -3.16 -2.26
N GLU A 55 -19.22 -3.57 -3.53
CA GLU A 55 -18.22 -4.53 -4.01
C GLU A 55 -16.79 -3.97 -4.01
N ASN A 56 -16.63 -2.68 -4.35
CA ASN A 56 -15.30 -2.09 -4.55
C ASN A 56 -14.76 -1.32 -3.32
N THR A 57 -15.60 -0.97 -2.35
CA THR A 57 -15.16 -0.30 -1.12
C THR A 57 -14.05 -1.07 -0.38
N PRO A 58 -14.12 -2.41 -0.21
CA PRO A 58 -13.04 -3.16 0.42
C PRO A 58 -11.69 -3.02 -0.28
N LEU A 59 -11.69 -2.98 -1.61
CA LEU A 59 -10.48 -2.79 -2.41
C LEU A 59 -9.90 -1.39 -2.22
N ILE A 60 -10.75 -0.36 -2.23
CA ILE A 60 -10.32 1.03 -1.97
C ILE A 60 -9.70 1.15 -0.57
N CYS A 61 -10.35 0.58 0.45
CA CYS A 61 -9.80 0.56 1.81
C CYS A 61 -8.44 -0.14 1.87
N MET A 62 -8.29 -1.27 1.17
CA MET A 62 -7.02 -1.99 1.09
C MET A 62 -5.91 -1.13 0.46
N GLN A 63 -6.20 -0.44 -0.64
CA GLN A 63 -5.23 0.43 -1.32
C GLN A 63 -4.81 1.62 -0.44
N LEU A 64 -5.74 2.23 0.29
CA LEU A 64 -5.44 3.31 1.24
C LEU A 64 -4.53 2.83 2.38
N GLN A 65 -4.82 1.65 2.95
CA GLN A 65 -3.97 1.05 3.97
C GLN A 65 -2.56 0.76 3.44
N LYS A 66 -2.48 0.17 2.24
CA LYS A 66 -1.22 -0.15 1.57
C LYS A 66 -0.37 1.10 1.32
N ALA A 67 -0.99 2.16 0.80
CA ALA A 67 -0.32 3.44 0.56
C ALA A 67 0.20 4.07 1.87
N GLY A 68 -0.59 4.03 2.94
CA GLY A 68 -0.17 4.55 4.25
C GLY A 68 1.06 3.82 4.80
N VAL A 69 1.10 2.50 4.71
CA VAL A 69 2.24 1.68 5.17
C VAL A 69 3.50 1.96 4.34
N ARG A 70 3.37 2.00 3.00
CA ARG A 70 4.48 2.31 2.09
C ARG A 70 5.04 3.70 2.35
N LEU A 71 4.17 4.71 2.48
CA LEU A 71 4.57 6.08 2.79
C LEU A 71 5.32 6.17 4.12
N ALA A 72 4.82 5.54 5.18
CA ALA A 72 5.49 5.52 6.46
C ALA A 72 6.91 4.91 6.36
N CYS A 73 7.07 3.84 5.57
CA CYS A 73 8.36 3.21 5.34
C CYS A 73 9.33 4.14 4.60
N VAL A 74 8.88 4.76 3.50
CA VAL A 74 9.68 5.72 2.73
C VAL A 74 10.09 6.92 3.58
N LEU A 75 9.18 7.47 4.39
CA LEU A 75 9.49 8.57 5.30
C LEU A 75 10.49 8.15 6.36
N ASN A 76 10.34 6.96 6.95
CA ASN A 76 11.30 6.44 7.91
C ASN A 76 12.69 6.31 7.28
N GLU A 77 12.82 5.73 6.08
CA GLU A 77 14.11 5.62 5.40
C GLU A 77 14.73 6.99 5.11
N ALA A 78 13.94 7.95 4.64
CA ALA A 78 14.42 9.29 4.32
C ALA A 78 14.86 10.09 5.56
N LEU A 79 14.16 9.91 6.68
CA LEU A 79 14.37 10.70 7.90
C LEU A 79 15.32 10.04 8.92
N THR A 80 15.53 8.72 8.85
CA THR A 80 16.43 8.00 9.78
C THR A 80 17.82 7.75 9.21
N LYS A 81 18.03 7.98 7.91
CA LYS A 81 19.36 7.97 7.31
C LYS A 81 20.19 9.14 7.87
N ALA A 82 21.03 8.85 8.86
CA ALA A 82 22.02 9.80 9.37
C ALA A 82 22.85 10.39 8.22
N PRO A 83 23.26 11.68 8.29
CA PRO A 83 24.18 12.22 7.29
C PRO A 83 25.42 11.33 7.28
N ALA A 84 25.88 10.94 6.09
CA ALA A 84 27.17 10.30 5.94
C ALA A 84 28.17 11.17 6.71
N THR A 85 28.79 10.62 7.76
CA THR A 85 29.96 11.23 8.37
C THR A 85 31.00 11.27 7.27
N ASP A 86 31.11 12.43 6.63
CA ASP A 86 32.26 12.82 5.85
C ASP A 86 33.44 12.75 6.83
N ASN A 87 34.14 11.61 6.82
CA ASN A 87 35.47 11.50 7.40
C ASN A 87 36.44 12.22 6.44
N GLY A 88 36.22 13.52 6.26
CA GLY A 88 37.22 14.48 5.85
C GLY A 88 38.18 14.72 7.01
N ALA A 89 39.03 13.74 7.26
CA ALA A 89 40.22 13.82 8.10
C ALA A 89 41.19 12.79 7.50
N ASP A 90 42.43 13.09 7.12
CA ASP A 90 43.30 14.23 7.35
C ASP A 90 44.51 13.99 6.40
N LYS A 91 45.01 15.06 5.75
CA LYS A 91 46.34 15.22 5.10
C LYS A 91 46.74 14.40 3.87
#